data_AF-A0A453E6N8-F1
#
_entry.id   AF-A0A453E6N8-F1
#
_cell.length_a   1.000
_cell.length_b   1.000
_cell.length_c   1.000
_cell.angle_alpha   90.00
_cell.angle_beta   90.00
_cell.angle_gamma   90.00
#
_symmetry.space_group_name_H-M   'P 1'
#
loop_
_entity.id
_entity.type
_entity.pdbx_description
1 polymer ?
#
loop_
_entity_poly.entity_id
_entity_poly.type
_entity_poly.pdbx_seq_one_letter_code
_entity_poly.pdbx_strand_id
1 'polypeptide(L)'
;GGGDSVVATSLLDASNLIVLKESSVIHSTANLGVRGQGLLNLSGDGDIIEAPRLILSLFYSIRVGPGSILRGPLVNGSNGDVCPQS
;
A
#
# COMPACT_ATOMS: atom_id res chain seq x y z
N GLY A 1 -12.40 19.88 -20.78
CA GLY A 1 -11.20 20.20 -19.99
C GLY A 1 -10.71 18.93 -19.35
N GLY A 2 -9.76 18.27 -19.99
CA GLY A 2 -9.15 17.03 -19.49
C GLY A 2 -7.90 17.38 -18.71
N GLY A 3 -8.07 17.72 -17.43
CA GLY A 3 -6.93 17.75 -16.52
C GLY A 3 -6.65 16.31 -16.13
N ASP A 4 -5.69 15.68 -16.78
CA ASP A 4 -5.05 14.49 -16.23
C ASP A 4 -4.45 14.92 -14.89
N SER A 5 -5.17 14.63 -13.81
CA SER A 5 -4.64 14.79 -12.47
C SER A 5 -3.53 13.77 -12.33
N VAL A 6 -2.29 14.19 -12.60
CA VAL A 6 -1.11 13.34 -12.43
C VAL A 6 -1.04 13.01 -10.94
N VAL A 7 -1.55 11.83 -10.57
CA VAL A 7 -1.43 11.33 -9.21
C VAL A 7 0.04 11.01 -8.98
N ALA A 8 0.67 11.77 -8.08
CA ALA A 8 2.06 11.56 -7.72
C ALA A 8 2.30 10.11 -7.22
N THR A 9 3.51 9.61 -7.37
CA THR A 9 3.90 8.31 -6.83
C THR A 9 4.99 8.52 -5.78
N SER A 10 4.66 8.15 -4.54
CA SER A 10 5.60 8.05 -3.43
C SER A 10 6.28 6.69 -3.46
N LEU A 11 7.53 6.62 -3.03
CA LEU A 11 8.30 5.38 -2.97
C LEU A 11 8.74 5.09 -1.54
N LEU A 12 8.49 3.86 -1.09
CA LEU A 12 9.11 3.25 0.07
C LEU A 12 10.17 2.26 -0.44
N ASP A 13 11.43 2.61 -0.29
CA ASP A 13 12.56 1.80 -0.76
C ASP A 13 13.34 1.22 0.42
N ALA A 14 13.51 -0.10 0.42
CA ALA A 14 14.26 -0.83 1.44
C ALA A 14 14.93 -2.06 0.81
N SER A 15 16.09 -2.47 1.34
CA SER A 15 16.93 -3.48 0.68
C SER A 15 16.85 -4.88 1.30
N ASN A 16 16.07 -5.06 2.38
CA ASN A 16 16.05 -6.33 3.11
C ASN A 16 14.80 -6.53 3.97
N LEU A 17 14.56 -5.62 4.93
CA LEU A 17 13.55 -5.86 5.96
C LEU A 17 12.78 -4.59 6.28
N ILE A 18 11.46 -4.62 6.08
CA ILE A 18 10.51 -3.63 6.57
C ILE A 18 9.66 -4.32 7.63
N VAL A 19 9.66 -3.82 8.86
CA VAL A 19 8.86 -4.37 9.96
C VAL A 19 8.02 -3.25 10.56
N LEU A 20 6.70 -3.44 10.54
CA LEU A 20 5.76 -2.65 11.33
C LEU A 20 5.41 -3.42 12.61
N LYS A 21 5.23 -2.67 13.70
CA LYS A 21 4.86 -3.18 15.03
C LYS A 21 3.94 -2.18 15.72
N GLU A 22 3.18 -2.66 16.70
CA GLU A 22 2.46 -1.81 17.66
C GLU A 22 1.51 -0.80 16.98
N SER A 23 0.64 -1.29 16.09
CA SER A 23 -0.36 -0.48 15.38
C SER A 23 0.24 0.66 14.55
N SER A 24 1.39 0.39 13.91
CA SER A 24 2.07 1.36 13.05
C SER A 24 1.29 1.62 11.76
N VAL A 25 1.22 2.89 11.31
CA VAL A 25 0.47 3.28 10.12
C VAL A 25 1.37 3.96 9.09
N ILE A 26 1.38 3.42 7.87
CA ILE A 26 1.88 4.08 6.66
C ILE A 26 0.66 4.41 5.80
N HIS A 27 0.29 5.70 5.78
CA HIS A 27 -0.77 6.22 4.92
C HIS A 27 -0.17 7.13 3.84
N SER A 28 -0.44 6.82 2.57
CA SER A 28 -0.08 7.68 1.45
C SER A 28 -1.33 8.24 0.78
N THR A 29 -1.38 9.55 0.59
CA THR A 29 -2.42 10.24 -0.17
C THR A 29 -2.23 10.13 -1.69
N ALA A 30 -1.08 9.65 -2.12
CA ALA A 30 -0.71 9.40 -3.52
C ALA A 30 -0.45 7.90 -3.75
N ASN A 31 -0.18 7.48 -4.98
CA ASN A 31 0.21 6.09 -5.23
C ASN A 31 1.45 5.74 -4.40
N LEU A 32 1.49 4.56 -3.79
CA LEU A 32 2.62 4.11 -2.99
C LEU A 32 3.27 2.90 -3.66
N GLY A 33 4.52 3.04 -4.07
CA GLY A 33 5.36 1.94 -4.51
C GLY A 33 6.27 1.44 -3.39
N VAL A 34 6.18 0.15 -3.05
CA VAL A 34 7.12 -0.51 -2.14
C VAL A 34 8.14 -1.27 -2.98
N ARG A 35 9.38 -0.78 -3.02
CA ARG A 35 10.47 -1.28 -3.86
C ARG A 35 11.54 -2.00 -3.03
N GLY A 36 12.32 -2.83 -3.71
CA GLY A 36 13.37 -3.66 -3.14
C GLY A 36 13.02 -5.14 -3.06
N GLN A 37 13.67 -5.85 -2.13
CA GLN A 37 13.54 -7.28 -1.94
C GLN A 37 13.69 -7.67 -0.46
N GLY A 38 13.21 -8.87 -0.12
CA GLY A 38 13.38 -9.46 1.21
C GLY A 38 12.06 -9.69 1.92
N LEU A 39 11.89 -9.17 3.14
CA LEU A 39 10.69 -9.39 3.97
C LEU A 39 9.98 -8.08 4.29
N LEU A 40 8.69 -8.00 3.95
CA LEU A 40 7.76 -6.99 4.44
C LEU A 40 6.86 -7.65 5.50
N ASN A 41 6.99 -7.25 6.75
CA ASN A 41 6.34 -7.88 7.89
C ASN A 41 5.50 -6.87 8.68
N LEU A 42 4.19 -6.95 8.50
CA LEU A 42 3.22 -6.26 9.36
C LEU A 42 2.91 -7.23 10.49
N SER A 43 3.52 -7.01 11.66
CA SER A 43 3.51 -7.98 12.77
C SER A 43 2.88 -7.44 14.05
N GLY A 44 2.62 -6.14 14.12
CA GLY A 44 1.82 -5.51 15.14
C GLY A 44 0.34 -5.70 14.87
N ASP A 45 -0.41 -5.94 15.94
CA ASP A 45 -1.86 -5.89 15.90
C ASP A 45 -2.30 -4.49 15.42
N GLY A 46 -3.11 -4.46 14.37
CA GLY A 46 -3.56 -3.21 13.76
C GLY A 46 -2.52 -2.44 12.94
N ASP A 47 -1.41 -3.04 12.49
CA ASP A 47 -0.50 -2.37 11.54
C ASP A 47 -1.19 -2.09 10.20
N ILE A 48 -1.05 -0.89 9.65
CA ILE A 48 -1.70 -0.49 8.40
C ILE A 48 -0.67 0.05 7.40
N ILE A 49 -0.74 -0.45 6.17
CA ILE A 49 -0.19 0.21 4.99
C ILE A 49 -1.31 0.43 3.99
N GLU A 50 -1.53 1.68 3.61
CA GLU A 50 -2.61 2.04 2.71
C GLU A 50 -2.31 3.20 1.77
N ALA A 51 -2.85 3.09 0.54
CA ALA A 51 -2.72 4.11 -0.50
C ALA A 51 -3.85 3.97 -1.55
N PRO A 52 -4.18 5.04 -2.31
CA PRO A 52 -5.06 4.95 -3.48
C PRO A 52 -4.67 3.85 -4.47
N ARG A 53 -3.36 3.63 -4.68
CA ARG A 53 -2.83 2.45 -5.36
C ARG A 53 -1.57 2.01 -4.65
N LEU A 54 -1.49 0.72 -4.33
CA LEU A 54 -0.33 0.11 -3.70
C LEU A 54 0.36 -0.80 -4.71
N ILE A 55 1.62 -0.51 -5.02
CA ILE A 55 2.43 -1.25 -5.99
C ILE A 55 3.55 -1.94 -5.23
N LEU A 56 3.56 -3.27 -5.23
CA LEU A 56 4.51 -4.07 -4.46
C LEU A 56 5.53 -4.74 -5.39
N SER A 57 6.81 -4.66 -5.03
CA SER A 57 7.85 -5.46 -5.66
C SER A 57 7.58 -6.96 -5.47
N LEU A 58 7.73 -7.75 -6.53
CA LEU A 58 7.57 -9.21 -6.51
C LEU A 58 8.67 -9.93 -5.71
N PHE A 59 9.72 -9.22 -5.33
CA PHE A 59 10.87 -9.77 -4.61
C PHE A 59 10.72 -9.70 -3.08
N TYR A 60 9.56 -9.26 -2.57
CA TYR A 60 9.23 -9.35 -1.15
C TYR A 60 8.44 -10.63 -0.84
N SER A 61 8.87 -11.33 0.22
CA SER A 61 7.98 -12.14 1.03
C SER A 61 7.16 -11.21 1.91
N ILE A 62 5.83 -11.32 1.85
CA ILE A 62 4.93 -10.46 2.59
C ILE A 62 4.26 -11.27 3.70
N ARG A 63 4.35 -10.77 4.94
CA ARG A 63 3.63 -11.29 6.09
C ARG A 63 2.69 -10.22 6.61
N VAL A 64 1.42 -10.60 6.74
CA VAL A 64 0.37 -9.76 7.31
C VAL A 64 -0.16 -10.49 8.54
N GLY A 65 0.12 -9.93 9.71
CA GLY A 65 -0.32 -10.45 11.00
C GLY A 65 -1.83 -10.25 11.21
N PRO A 66 -2.41 -10.92 12.23
CA PRO A 66 -3.79 -10.69 12.62
C PRO A 66 -4.07 -9.20 12.88
N GLY A 67 -5.19 -8.70 12.38
CA GLY A 67 -5.58 -7.29 12.55
C GLY A 67 -4.81 -6.30 11.66
N SER A 68 -3.69 -6.70 11.06
CA SER A 68 -2.95 -5.83 10.14
C SER A 68 -3.64 -5.72 8.77
N ILE A 69 -3.46 -4.57 8.11
CA ILE A 69 -4.08 -4.24 6.83
C ILE A 69 -3.01 -3.79 5.84
N LEU A 70 -2.96 -4.45 4.69
CA LEU A 70 -2.18 -4.03 3.53
C LEU A 70 -3.16 -3.80 2.37
N ARG A 71 -3.53 -2.54 2.09
CA ARG A 71 -4.64 -2.25 1.16
C ARG A 71 -4.34 -1.19 0.10
N GLY A 72 -4.83 -1.49 -1.10
CA GLY A 72 -5.04 -0.59 -2.22
C GLY A 72 -5.93 -1.30 -3.26
N PRO A 73 -6.87 -0.61 -3.92
CA PRO A 73 -7.14 0.82 -3.83
C PRO A 73 -7.95 1.20 -2.58
N LEU A 74 -7.65 2.39 -2.03
CA LEU A 74 -8.56 3.05 -1.11
C LEU A 74 -9.75 3.54 -1.95
N VAL A 75 -10.87 2.83 -1.90
CA VAL A 75 -12.12 3.25 -2.55
C VAL A 75 -12.64 4.48 -1.80
N ASN A 76 -12.10 5.64 -2.14
CA ASN A 76 -12.66 6.92 -1.75
C ASN A 76 -13.82 7.16 -2.72
N GLY A 77 -15.05 6.94 -2.24
CA GLY A 77 -16.29 7.16 -2.97
C GLY A 77 -16.30 8.50 -3.72
N SER A 78 -15.91 8.44 -4.98
CA SER A 78 -16.04 9.51 -5.96
C SER A 78 -16.27 8.84 -7.32
N ASN A 79 -17.53 8.45 -7.53
CA ASN A 79 -18.23 8.17 -8.80
C ASN A 79 -17.36 7.97 -10.05
N GLY A 80 -16.65 6.85 -10.16
CA GLY A 80 -15.96 6.53 -11.41
C GLY A 80 -15.15 5.24 -11.45
N ASP A 81 -14.96 4.56 -10.33
CA ASP A 81 -14.18 3.32 -10.32
C ASP A 81 -15.04 2.17 -10.84
N VAL A 82 -14.76 1.77 -12.08
CA VAL A 82 -15.33 0.60 -12.73
C VAL A 82 -14.88 -0.65 -11.98
N CYS A 83 -15.78 -1.22 -11.17
CA CYS A 83 -15.63 -2.58 -10.67
C CYS A 83 -15.70 -3.55 -11.87
N PRO A 84 -14.82 -4.58 -11.98
CA PRO A 84 -15.02 -5.61 -12.99
C PRO A 84 -16.35 -6.31 -12.69
N GLN A 85 -17.29 -6.26 -13.63
CA GLN A 85 -18.52 -7.05 -13.50
C GLN A 85 -18.15 -8.53 -13.59
N SER A 86 -18.43 -9.26 -12.51
CA SER A 86 -18.51 -10.72 -12.51
C SER A 86 -19.69 -11.20 -13.33
#